data_AF-A0A7L2IYT8-F1
#
_entry.id   AF-A0A7L2IYT8-F1
#
_cell.length_a   1.000
_cell.length_b   1.000
_cell.length_c   1.000
_cell.angle_alpha   90.00
_cell.angle_beta   90.00
_cell.angle_gamma   90.00
#
_symmetry.space_group_name_H-M   'P 1'
#
loop_
_entity.id
_entity.type
_entity.pdbx_description
1 polymer ?
#
loop_
_entity_poly.entity_id
_entity_poly.type
_entity_poly.pdbx_seq_one_letter_code
_entity_poly.pdbx_strand_id
1 'polypeptide(L)' 'QEVSHDTRKFRFALPSTDHVLGLPVGQHIYLSARIDGALVVRPYTPVSSDSDKGFVD' A
#
# COMPACT_ATOMS: atom_id res chain seq x y z
N GLN A 1 1.57 6.83 -10.33
CA GLN A 1 2.65 7.73 -10.76
C GLN A 1 3.79 6.88 -11.31
N GLU A 2 4.35 7.24 -12.47
CA GLU A 2 5.54 6.60 -13.03
C GLU A 2 6.81 7.15 -12.36
N VAL A 3 7.70 6.28 -11.91
CA VAL A 3 8.99 6.65 -11.27
C VAL A 3 10.15 6.37 -12.22
N SER A 4 10.09 5.24 -12.93
CA SER A 4 11.03 4.82 -13.96
C SER A 4 10.31 3.94 -14.99
N HIS A 5 11.06 3.44 -15.97
CA HIS A 5 10.58 2.53 -17.01
C HIS A 5 9.85 1.28 -16.47
N ASP A 6 10.19 0.82 -15.27
CA ASP A 6 9.62 -0.39 -14.63
C ASP A 6 9.02 -0.13 -13.25
N THR A 7 9.25 1.03 -12.64
CA THR A 7 8.81 1.35 -11.28
C THR A 7 7.63 2.30 -11.27
N ARG A 8 6.61 1.95 -10.50
CA ARG A 8 5.38 2.74 -10.33
C ARG A 8 5.07 2.91 -8.86
N LYS A 9 4.63 4.12 -8.50
CA LYS A 9 4.05 4.43 -7.19
C LYS A 9 2.53 4.38 -7.31
N PHE A 10 1.91 3.57 -6.45
CA PHE A 10 0.46 3.40 -6.38
C PHE A 10 -0.06 4.09 -5.14
N ARG A 11 -1.24 4.71 -5.23
CA ARG A 11 -1.92 5.34 -4.10
C ARG A 11 -3.26 4.65 -3.90
N PHE A 12 -3.51 4.16 -2.70
CA PHE A 12 -4.79 3.54 -2.33
C PHE A 12 -5.51 4.42 -1.31
N ALA A 13 -6.80 4.65 -1.53
CA ALA A 13 -7.63 5.37 -0.57
C ALA A 13 -7.91 4.49 0.65
N LEU A 14 -7.80 5.08 1.85
CA LEU A 14 -8.26 4.47 3.09
C LEU A 14 -9.79 4.66 3.21
N PRO A 15 -10.47 3.94 4.14
CA PRO A 15 -11.93 4.01 4.25
C PRO A 15 -12.50 5.40 4.55
N SER A 16 -11.69 6.33 5.05
CA SER A 16 -12.04 7.74 5.26
C SER A 16 -10.80 8.60 5.04
N THR A 17 -10.99 9.87 4.68
CA THR A 17 -9.95 10.88 4.54
C THR A 17 -9.21 11.18 5.84
N ASP A 18 -9.78 10.86 7.00
CA ASP A 18 -9.18 11.09 8.32
C ASP A 18 -8.40 9.89 8.86
N HIS A 19 -8.54 8.72 8.23
CA HIS A 19 -7.82 7.51 8.64
C HIS A 19 -6.33 7.63 8.33
N VAL A 20 -5.52 6.95 9.13
CA VAL A 20 -4.11 6.66 8.86
C VAL A 20 -3.96 5.14 8.77
N LEU A 21 -2.90 4.66 8.13
CA LEU A 21 -2.68 3.22 8.01
C LEU A 21 -2.45 2.56 9.39
N GLY A 22 -1.76 3.26 10.31
CA GLY A 22 -1.50 2.78 11.65
C GLY A 22 -0.46 1.65 11.68
N LEU A 23 0.54 1.72 10.79
CA LEU A 23 1.58 0.69 10.66
C LEU A 23 2.82 1.11 11.46
N PRO A 24 3.18 0.40 12.55
CA PRO A 24 4.38 0.71 13.31
C PRO A 24 5.64 0.65 12.44
N VAL A 25 6.60 1.54 12.70
CA VAL A 25 7.87 1.58 11.97
C VAL A 25 8.57 0.22 12.04
N GLY A 26 9.01 -0.27 10.87
CA GLY A 26 9.64 -1.59 10.73
C GLY A 26 8.67 -2.72 10.35
N GLN A 27 7.39 -2.45 10.17
CA GLN A 27 6.38 -3.42 9.72
C GLN A 27 6.00 -3.24 8.23
N HIS A 28 5.31 -4.22 7.66
CA HIS A 28 4.81 -4.22 6.27
C HIS A 28 3.34 -4.69 6.18
N ILE A 29 2.70 -4.43 5.04
CA ILE A 29 1.34 -4.91 4.73
C ILE A 29 1.38 -6.05 3.72
N TYR A 30 0.26 -6.79 3.60
CA TYR A 30 0.07 -7.79 2.57
C TYR A 30 -0.95 -7.31 1.54
N LEU A 31 -0.59 -7.38 0.26
CA LEU A 31 -1.54 -7.30 -0.84
C LEU A 31 -1.88 -8.73 -1.28
N SER A 32 -3.17 -9.05 -1.33
CA SER A 32 -3.68 -10.34 -1.78
C SER A 32 -4.62 -10.16 -2.96
N ALA A 33 -4.47 -11.03 -3.96
CA ALA A 33 -5.32 -11.05 -5.14
C ALA A 33 -5.47 -12.48 -5.65
N ARG A 34 -6.60 -12.77 -6.31
CA ARG A 34 -6.75 -14.00 -7.08
C ARG A 34 -6.20 -13.78 -8.49
N ILE A 35 -5.15 -14.49 -8.85
CA ILE A 35 -4.49 -14.44 -10.16
C ILE A 35 -4.48 -15.86 -10.70
N ASP A 36 -5.06 -16.07 -11.89
CA ASP A 36 -5.16 -17.38 -12.55
C ASP A 36 -5.76 -18.48 -11.65
N GLY A 37 -6.76 -18.11 -10.85
CA GLY A 37 -7.45 -19.02 -9.93
C GLY A 37 -6.71 -19.29 -8.61
N ALA A 38 -5.46 -18.85 -8.46
CA ALA A 38 -4.68 -18.99 -7.24
C ALA A 38 -4.74 -17.72 -6.38
N LEU A 39 -4.77 -17.88 -5.05
CA LEU A 39 -4.60 -16.77 -4.12
C LEU A 39 -3.11 -16.41 -4.02
N VAL A 40 -2.73 -15.25 -4.54
CA VAL A 40 -1.37 -14.71 -4.47
C VAL A 40 -1.32 -13.65 -3.40
N VAL A 41 -0.34 -13.75 -2.50
CA VAL A 41 -0.12 -12.81 -1.40
C VAL A 41 1.32 -12.30 -1.46
N ARG A 42 1.53 -10.98 -1.39
CA ARG A 42 2.85 -10.35 -1.44
C ARG A 42 2.99 -9.26 -0.38
N PRO A 43 4.12 -9.24 0.36
CA PRO A 43 4.40 -8.18 1.32
C PRO A 43 4.88 -6.91 0.61
N TYR A 44 4.45 -5.75 1.09
CA TYR A 44 4.95 -4.44 0.68
C TYR A 44 5.09 -3.54 1.91
N THR A 45 6.20 -2.80 1.97
CA THR A 45 6.40 -1.78 3.00
C THR A 45 6.03 -0.43 2.40
N PRO A 46 4.96 0.23 2.87
CA PRO A 46 4.54 1.53 2.37
C PRO A 46 5.66 2.58 2.47
N VAL A 47 5.63 3.54 1.56
CA VAL A 47 6.51 4.72 1.59
C VAL A 47 5.85 5.93 2.25
N SER A 48 4.53 5.89 2.45
CA SER A 48 3.80 6.85 3.30
C SER A 48 3.95 6.54 4.79
N SER A 49 3.71 7.54 5.64
CA SER A 49 3.75 7.42 7.10
C SER A 49 2.40 7.75 7.74
N ASP A 50 2.25 7.55 9.05
CA ASP A 50 1.00 7.86 9.76
C ASP A 50 0.67 9.36 9.84
N SER A 51 1.54 10.26 9.36
CA SER A 51 1.15 11.67 9.15
C SER A 51 0.32 11.86 7.88
N ASP A 52 0.36 10.92 6.95
CA ASP A 52 -0.41 10.93 5.71
C ASP A 52 -1.83 10.38 5.97
N LYS A 53 -2.83 11.25 5.89
CA LYS A 53 -4.22 10.88 6.14
C LYS A 53 -4.97 10.56 4.85
N GLY A 54 -5.83 9.55 4.91
CA GLY A 54 -6.78 9.21 3.87
C GLY A 54 -6.24 8.33 2.75
N PHE A 55 -4.94 8.03 2.74
CA PHE A 55 -4.33 7.19 1.72
C PHE A 55 -3.10 6.44 2.24
N VAL A 56 -2.66 5.45 1.46
CA VAL A 56 -1.37 4.78 1.60
C VAL A 56 -0.68 4.76 0.23
N ASP A 57 0.63 5.03 0.25
CA ASP A 57 1.52 4.99 -0.91
C ASP A 57 2.59 3.90 -0.77
#